data_AF-A0A7Z9U972-F1
#
_entry.id   AF-A0A7Z9U972-F1
#
_cell.length_a   1.000
_cell.length_b   1.000
_cell.length_c   1.000
_cell.angle_alpha   90.00
_cell.angle_beta   90.00
_cell.angle_gamma   90.00
#
_symmetry.space_group_name_H-M   'P 1'
#
loop_
_entity.id
_entity.type
_entity.pdbx_description
1 polymer ?
#
loop_
_entity_poly.entity_id
_entity_poly.type
_entity_poly.pdbx_seq_one_letter_code
_entity_poly.pdbx_strand_id
1 'polypeptide(L)'
;MKDTDGGSTNMEFLCLGYLDEAEWDNKSKEEQAEIMRICTEYDSEGPNLEIQRIVGASPEAVFEHFTCADKLERWWGPRSGKTDWTTPSVEMTPETGGHFRTCIRSPEGQDYWARGNVIEVEKPGRLVFTHQWEENQGSHPEVKRIRITLSPFGPQTRVRMRIDGYTSDESRDSEVEGWHQCLDRLVNHVQKTDDEAILRSLVAEWSRHVAAKDSDSMMKHYHPDVILYDAIPPYKTVGREAVKQAWDQCFPCLPEVCGSEHRDLEFRVSGDLAVVNGLHRFRPEPEEHPCGGSYLRLTVVFQRTQGAWKVIHEHISQPFNPMNEKVWNIKNPDVLDMPDYAACGPNLEVPQ
;
A
#
# COMPACT_ATOMS: atom_id res chain seq x y z
N MET A 1 -30.97 27.25 -21.50
CA MET A 1 -30.46 26.59 -20.28
C MET A 1 -29.29 25.73 -20.73
N LYS A 2 -28.07 26.18 -20.45
CA LYS A 2 -26.85 25.42 -20.70
C LYS A 2 -26.54 24.67 -19.42
N ASP A 3 -26.42 23.35 -19.52
CA ASP A 3 -25.75 22.50 -18.54
C ASP A 3 -24.24 22.73 -18.68
N THR A 4 -23.65 23.35 -17.66
CA THR A 4 -22.20 23.44 -17.46
C THR A 4 -21.94 23.39 -15.96
N ASP A 5 -21.94 22.19 -15.36
CA ASP A 5 -21.42 22.02 -13.99
C ASP A 5 -21.01 20.57 -13.64
N GLY A 6 -20.59 19.77 -14.63
CA GLY A 6 -20.13 18.39 -14.41
C GLY A 6 -18.60 18.22 -14.30
N GLY A 7 -17.81 19.27 -14.60
CA GLY A 7 -16.35 19.20 -14.66
C GLY A 7 -15.63 19.62 -13.37
N SER A 8 -16.20 20.57 -12.63
CA SER A 8 -15.58 21.14 -11.41
C SER A 8 -15.58 20.15 -10.25
N THR A 9 -16.68 19.42 -10.04
CA THR A 9 -16.82 18.47 -8.92
C THR A 9 -15.92 17.25 -9.06
N ASN A 10 -15.61 16.83 -10.30
CA ASN A 10 -14.73 15.70 -10.56
C ASN A 10 -13.25 16.08 -10.36
N MET A 11 -12.87 17.32 -10.69
CA MET A 11 -11.51 17.83 -10.43
C MET A 11 -11.24 18.10 -8.95
N GLU A 12 -12.19 18.65 -8.19
CA GLU A 12 -12.04 18.78 -6.73
C GLU A 12 -11.85 17.41 -6.05
N PHE A 13 -12.52 16.35 -6.51
CA PHE A 13 -12.34 14.98 -6.01
C PHE A 13 -11.00 14.35 -6.41
N LEU A 14 -10.53 14.56 -7.64
CA LEU A 14 -9.19 14.13 -8.11
C LEU A 14 -8.07 14.81 -7.34
N CYS A 15 -8.20 16.11 -7.09
CA CYS A 15 -7.30 16.94 -6.30
C CYS A 15 -7.21 16.51 -4.82
N LEU A 16 -8.35 16.11 -4.27
CA LEU A 16 -8.47 15.91 -2.85
C LEU A 16 -8.26 14.46 -2.41
N GLY A 17 -8.41 13.43 -3.24
CA GLY A 17 -8.28 12.06 -2.70
C GLY A 17 -7.72 10.99 -3.63
N TYR A 18 -7.51 11.24 -4.92
CA TYR A 18 -7.23 10.15 -5.85
C TYR A 18 -6.44 10.64 -7.06
N LEU A 19 -5.11 10.57 -6.95
CA LEU A 19 -4.23 10.40 -8.09
C LEU A 19 -3.17 9.38 -7.68
N ASP A 20 -3.30 8.14 -8.16
CA ASP A 20 -2.20 7.21 -8.04
C ASP A 20 -0.98 7.73 -8.83
N GLU A 21 0.23 7.27 -8.50
CA GLU A 21 1.47 7.79 -9.09
C GLU A 21 1.48 7.69 -10.63
N ALA A 22 0.93 6.63 -11.18
CA ALA A 22 0.86 6.43 -12.62
C ALA A 22 -0.18 7.35 -13.26
N GLU A 23 -1.31 7.59 -12.60
CA GLU A 23 -2.32 8.55 -13.03
C GLU A 23 -1.81 9.99 -12.98
N TRP A 24 -1.05 10.38 -11.94
CA TRP A 24 -0.43 11.69 -11.86
C TRP A 24 0.62 11.91 -12.96
N ASP A 25 1.53 10.95 -13.15
CA ASP A 25 2.63 11.07 -14.12
C ASP A 25 2.16 11.02 -15.58
N ASN A 26 0.98 10.45 -15.83
CA ASN A 26 0.36 10.45 -17.16
C ASN A 26 -0.39 11.76 -17.49
N LYS A 27 -0.56 12.69 -16.54
CA LYS A 27 -1.19 14.00 -16.79
C LYS A 27 -0.26 14.98 -17.47
N SER A 28 -0.83 15.89 -18.24
CA SER A 28 -0.09 17.01 -18.82
C SER A 28 0.37 17.98 -17.71
N LYS A 29 1.39 18.79 -18.00
CA LYS A 29 1.87 19.82 -17.06
C LYS A 29 0.79 20.85 -16.73
N GLU A 30 -0.08 21.14 -17.69
CA GLU A 30 -1.21 22.05 -17.52
C GLU A 30 -2.25 21.47 -16.57
N GLU A 31 -2.58 20.18 -16.71
CA GLU A 31 -3.50 19.47 -15.82
C GLU A 31 -2.94 19.37 -14.39
N GLN A 32 -1.65 19.03 -14.25
CA GLN A 32 -0.97 19.03 -12.95
C GLN A 32 -1.02 20.41 -12.30
N ALA A 33 -0.73 21.49 -13.06
CA ALA A 33 -0.79 22.86 -12.54
C ALA A 33 -2.21 23.28 -12.13
N GLU A 34 -3.24 22.88 -12.88
CA GLU A 34 -4.64 23.16 -12.52
C GLU A 34 -5.06 22.42 -11.24
N ILE A 35 -4.67 21.15 -11.11
CA ILE A 35 -4.92 20.36 -9.90
C ILE A 35 -4.27 20.99 -8.67
N MET A 36 -3.02 21.42 -8.81
CA MET A 36 -2.26 22.08 -7.75
C MET A 36 -2.92 23.40 -7.36
N ARG A 37 -3.42 24.17 -8.33
CA ARG A 37 -4.15 25.41 -8.08
C ARG A 37 -5.45 25.19 -7.30
N ILE A 38 -6.16 24.09 -7.53
CA ILE A 38 -7.39 23.75 -6.80
C ILE A 38 -7.08 23.35 -5.35
N CYS A 39 -5.96 22.67 -5.12
CA CYS A 39 -5.54 22.19 -3.80
C CYS A 39 -4.88 23.26 -2.92
N THR A 40 -4.53 24.40 -3.52
CA THR A 40 -3.69 25.41 -2.90
C THR A 40 -4.44 26.70 -2.71
N GLU A 41 -4.58 27.09 -1.45
CA GLU A 41 -5.10 28.40 -1.08
C GLU A 41 -3.93 29.32 -0.74
N TYR A 42 -3.95 30.51 -1.33
CA TYR A 42 -3.05 31.61 -0.99
C TYR A 42 -3.85 32.67 -0.24
N ASP A 43 -3.35 33.09 0.91
CA ASP A 43 -3.93 34.21 1.65
C ASP A 43 -3.51 35.54 1.02
N SER A 44 -4.37 36.55 1.13
CA SER A 44 -4.08 37.91 0.70
C SER A 44 -3.13 38.67 1.65
N GLU A 45 -2.96 38.20 2.89
CA GLU A 45 -2.12 38.84 3.92
C GLU A 45 -0.70 38.24 4.01
N GLY A 46 0.05 38.33 2.91
CA GLY A 46 1.48 37.96 2.85
C GLY A 46 1.76 36.54 2.32
N PRO A 47 3.05 36.17 2.16
CA PRO A 47 3.40 34.89 1.55
C PRO A 47 3.18 33.76 2.55
N ASN A 48 2.06 33.07 2.42
CA ASN A 48 1.80 31.79 3.08
C ASN A 48 1.26 30.79 2.07
N LEU A 49 1.33 29.52 2.46
CA LEU A 49 0.94 28.38 1.66
C LEU A 49 -0.04 27.53 2.46
N GLU A 50 -1.19 27.22 1.90
CA GLU A 50 -2.10 26.23 2.46
C GLU A 50 -2.44 25.16 1.43
N ILE A 51 -2.24 23.89 1.80
CA ILE A 51 -2.49 22.73 0.96
C ILE A 51 -3.49 21.81 1.67
N GLN A 52 -4.41 21.22 0.90
CA GLN A 52 -5.40 20.27 1.40
C GLN A 52 -5.34 18.91 0.70
N ARG A 53 -5.59 17.84 1.46
CA ARG A 53 -5.77 16.45 1.00
C ARG A 53 -6.84 15.74 1.82
N ILE A 54 -7.42 14.70 1.25
CA ILE A 54 -8.29 13.71 1.87
C ILE A 54 -7.50 12.40 1.91
N VAL A 55 -7.35 11.87 3.11
CA VAL A 55 -6.63 10.63 3.37
C VAL A 55 -7.64 9.56 3.76
N GLY A 56 -7.50 8.36 3.19
CA GLY A 56 -8.41 7.22 3.33
C GLY A 56 -8.54 6.58 4.71
N ALA A 57 -8.17 7.27 5.79
CA ALA A 57 -8.16 6.74 7.16
C ALA A 57 -8.81 7.71 8.17
N SER A 58 -9.05 7.26 9.40
CA SER A 58 -9.60 8.09 10.48
C SER A 58 -8.63 9.19 10.94
N PRO A 59 -9.13 10.28 11.56
CA PRO A 59 -8.26 11.35 12.03
C PRO A 59 -7.18 10.86 13.00
N GLU A 60 -7.49 9.90 13.86
CA GLU A 60 -6.55 9.28 14.78
C GLU A 60 -5.44 8.54 14.03
N ALA A 61 -5.79 7.71 13.04
CA ALA A 61 -4.81 6.99 12.24
C ALA A 61 -3.89 7.94 11.47
N VAL A 62 -4.46 8.97 10.82
CA VAL A 62 -3.69 9.99 10.09
C VAL A 62 -2.80 10.79 11.04
N PHE A 63 -3.29 11.16 12.23
CA PHE A 63 -2.50 11.86 13.24
C PHE A 63 -1.26 11.07 13.65
N GLU A 64 -1.39 9.75 13.83
CA GLU A 64 -0.25 8.88 14.13
C GLU A 64 0.84 8.90 13.04
N HIS A 65 0.49 9.11 11.76
CA HIS A 65 1.50 9.25 10.70
C HIS A 65 2.37 10.50 10.85
N PHE A 66 1.89 11.55 11.52
CA PHE A 66 2.66 12.75 11.83
C PHE A 66 3.40 12.68 13.17
N THR A 67 2.97 11.83 14.10
CA THR A 67 3.50 11.77 15.47
C THR A 67 4.18 10.45 15.82
N CYS A 68 4.52 9.62 14.85
CA CYS A 68 5.29 8.39 15.04
C CYS A 68 6.45 8.39 14.05
N ALA A 69 7.69 8.29 14.55
CA ALA A 69 8.89 8.30 13.74
C ALA A 69 8.86 7.20 12.65
N ASP A 70 8.60 5.96 13.06
CA ASP A 70 8.53 4.79 12.18
C ASP A 70 7.47 4.91 11.07
N LYS A 71 6.41 5.70 11.31
CA LYS A 71 5.37 5.97 10.30
C LYS A 71 5.76 7.14 9.41
N LEU A 72 6.31 8.21 9.97
CA LEU A 72 6.72 9.41 9.23
C LEU A 72 7.84 9.10 8.24
N GLU A 73 8.82 8.29 8.64
CA GLU A 73 9.98 7.86 7.83
C GLU A 73 9.57 7.25 6.47
N ARG A 74 8.40 6.60 6.40
CA ARG A 74 7.97 5.83 5.23
C ARG A 74 7.49 6.70 4.06
N TRP A 75 7.13 7.95 4.33
CA TRP A 75 6.49 8.82 3.33
C TRP A 75 6.99 10.26 3.34
N TRP A 76 7.71 10.71 4.37
CA TRP A 76 8.21 12.08 4.44
C TRP A 76 9.18 12.42 3.31
N GLY A 77 9.19 13.68 2.89
CA GLY A 77 10.01 14.21 1.81
C GLY A 77 9.29 14.28 0.45
N PRO A 78 9.87 14.98 -0.52
CA PRO A 78 9.26 15.15 -1.84
C PRO A 78 9.28 13.84 -2.64
N ARG A 79 8.63 13.89 -3.81
CA ARG A 79 8.64 12.81 -4.81
C ARG A 79 9.78 13.08 -5.79
N SER A 80 10.28 12.04 -6.44
CA SER A 80 11.15 12.21 -7.61
C SER A 80 10.88 11.09 -8.61
N GLY A 81 10.06 11.39 -9.62
CA GLY A 81 9.65 10.49 -10.72
C GLY A 81 10.27 9.08 -10.72
N LYS A 82 11.43 8.89 -11.39
CA LYS A 82 12.04 7.56 -11.62
C LYS A 82 12.97 7.05 -10.51
N THR A 83 13.23 7.85 -9.47
CA THR A 83 14.18 7.51 -8.38
C THR A 83 13.75 8.22 -7.11
N ASP A 84 13.37 7.51 -6.05
CA ASP A 84 12.73 8.13 -4.89
C ASP A 84 13.69 8.90 -3.97
N TRP A 85 13.21 10.01 -3.43
CA TRP A 85 13.76 10.56 -2.19
C TRP A 85 13.46 9.60 -1.05
N THR A 86 14.44 9.41 -0.17
CA THR A 86 14.27 8.60 1.05
C THR A 86 14.30 9.50 2.28
N THR A 87 13.79 9.01 3.41
CA THR A 87 13.94 9.69 4.70
C THR A 87 14.80 8.80 5.60
N PRO A 88 16.14 8.96 5.61
CA PRO A 88 17.02 8.05 6.36
C PRO A 88 16.99 8.22 7.88
N SER A 89 16.45 9.34 8.38
CA SER A 89 16.38 9.60 9.83
C SER A 89 15.18 10.48 10.17
N VAL A 90 14.46 10.06 11.20
CA VAL A 90 13.42 10.84 11.87
C VAL A 90 13.61 10.72 13.37
N GLU A 91 13.94 11.83 14.01
CA GLU A 91 13.97 11.98 15.46
C GLU A 91 12.84 12.91 15.87
N MET A 92 11.99 12.50 16.81
CA MET A 92 10.91 13.36 17.26
C MET A 92 10.51 13.14 18.72
N THR A 93 10.00 14.20 19.33
CA THR A 93 9.25 14.18 20.58
C THR A 93 7.94 14.93 20.32
N PRO A 94 6.86 14.25 19.92
CA PRO A 94 5.64 14.85 19.40
C PRO A 94 4.70 15.30 20.54
N GLU A 95 5.22 16.11 21.45
CA GLU A 95 4.51 16.73 22.56
C GLU A 95 4.82 18.23 22.59
N THR A 96 3.95 19.04 23.19
CA THR A 96 4.19 20.50 23.26
C THR A 96 5.52 20.79 23.95
N GLY A 97 6.40 21.53 23.29
CA GLY A 97 7.77 21.81 23.76
C GLY A 97 8.82 20.78 23.35
N GLY A 98 8.42 19.69 22.69
CA GLY A 98 9.33 18.71 22.11
C GLY A 98 9.99 19.21 20.81
N HIS A 99 10.62 18.30 20.07
CA HIS A 99 11.38 18.63 18.86
C HIS A 99 11.14 17.64 17.72
N PHE A 100 11.50 18.06 16.51
CA PHE A 100 11.61 17.22 15.32
C PHE A 100 12.99 17.44 14.68
N ARG A 101 13.60 16.38 14.17
CA ARG A 101 14.76 16.46 13.30
C ARG A 101 14.64 15.38 12.23
N THR A 102 14.65 15.79 10.97
CA THR A 102 14.44 14.89 9.83
C THR A 102 15.58 15.02 8.84
N CYS A 103 16.00 13.90 8.27
CA CYS A 103 16.87 13.86 7.10
C CYS A 103 16.07 13.34 5.92
N ILE A 104 16.04 14.09 4.81
CA ILE A 104 15.60 13.59 3.51
C ILE A 104 16.83 13.44 2.61
N ARG A 105 16.90 12.39 1.80
CA ARG A 105 18.02 12.12 0.91
C ARG A 105 17.55 12.13 -0.54
N SER A 106 18.24 12.91 -1.37
CA SER A 106 17.95 12.98 -2.80
C SER A 106 18.36 11.69 -3.52
N PRO A 107 17.86 11.46 -4.75
CA PRO A 107 18.24 10.33 -5.58
C PRO A 107 19.76 10.21 -5.83
N GLU A 108 20.46 11.34 -5.86
CA GLU A 108 21.90 11.43 -6.03
C GLU A 108 22.67 11.11 -4.74
N GLY A 109 21.96 10.81 -3.64
CA GLY A 109 22.53 10.48 -2.34
C GLY A 109 22.87 11.68 -1.47
N GLN A 110 22.43 12.89 -1.83
CA GLN A 110 22.67 14.09 -1.03
C GLN A 110 21.68 14.17 0.13
N ASP A 111 22.20 14.33 1.35
CA ASP A 111 21.39 14.46 2.57
C ASP A 111 20.96 15.91 2.82
N TYR A 112 19.69 16.07 3.19
CA TYR A 112 19.07 17.33 3.57
C TYR A 112 18.47 17.28 4.96
N TRP A 113 19.01 18.09 5.88
CA TRP A 113 18.63 18.07 7.29
C TRP A 113 17.76 19.26 7.65
N ALA A 114 16.64 18.98 8.31
CA ALA A 114 15.75 19.97 8.88
C ALA A 114 15.51 19.70 10.36
N ARG A 115 15.33 20.76 11.14
CA ARG A 115 15.00 20.71 12.56
C ARG A 115 13.81 21.61 12.90
N GLY A 116 13.16 21.28 14.01
CA GLY A 116 11.92 21.92 14.43
C GLY A 116 11.64 21.75 15.92
N ASN A 117 10.82 22.64 16.47
CA ASN A 117 10.25 22.52 17.81
C ASN A 117 8.73 22.36 17.69
N VAL A 118 8.16 21.51 18.54
CA VAL A 118 6.72 21.31 18.63
C VAL A 118 6.11 22.42 19.46
N ILE A 119 5.19 23.17 18.85
CA ILE A 119 4.55 24.33 19.48
C ILE A 119 3.24 23.93 20.13
N GLU A 120 2.47 23.06 19.49
CA GLU A 120 1.11 22.70 19.93
C GLU A 120 0.76 21.29 19.45
N VAL A 121 0.13 20.51 20.32
CA VAL A 121 -0.36 19.15 20.03
C VAL A 121 -1.73 18.98 20.66
N GLU A 122 -2.76 18.82 19.84
CA GLU A 122 -4.12 18.49 20.28
C GLU A 122 -4.61 17.26 19.50
N LYS A 123 -4.59 16.10 20.15
CA LYS A 123 -4.97 14.84 19.51
C LYS A 123 -6.48 14.75 19.24
N PRO A 124 -6.92 14.19 18.11
CA PRO A 124 -6.16 13.87 16.90
C PRO A 124 -6.20 15.03 15.88
N GLY A 125 -6.69 16.22 16.25
CA GLY A 125 -7.11 17.24 15.30
C GLY A 125 -6.03 18.24 14.87
N ARG A 126 -4.94 18.40 15.64
CA ARG A 126 -4.02 19.53 15.43
C ARG A 126 -2.59 19.27 15.88
N LEU A 127 -1.65 19.61 15.01
CA LEU A 127 -0.21 19.59 15.27
C LEU A 127 0.41 20.87 14.72
N VAL A 128 1.20 21.58 15.53
CA VAL A 128 1.92 22.78 15.09
C VAL A 128 3.38 22.66 15.48
N PHE A 129 4.27 22.86 14.52
CA PHE A 129 5.71 22.78 14.73
C PHE A 129 6.46 23.78 13.85
N THR A 130 7.70 24.08 14.22
CA THR A 130 8.60 24.87 13.36
C THR A 130 9.38 23.97 12.40
N HIS A 131 9.78 24.48 11.25
CA HIS A 131 10.64 23.79 10.30
C HIS A 131 11.75 24.74 9.82
N GLN A 132 13.00 24.32 9.97
CA GLN A 132 14.18 25.08 9.56
C GLN A 132 15.23 24.15 8.97
N TRP A 133 15.78 24.49 7.81
CA TRP A 133 16.92 23.79 7.21
C TRP A 133 18.22 24.05 8.00
N GLU A 134 19.08 23.04 8.16
CA GLU A 134 20.38 23.20 8.84
C GLU A 134 21.42 23.90 7.93
N GLU A 135 22.35 24.66 8.54
CA GLU A 135 23.18 25.73 7.93
C GLU A 135 24.04 25.34 6.71
N ASN A 136 24.25 24.05 6.42
CA ASN A 136 25.14 23.59 5.33
C ASN A 136 24.47 23.49 3.94
N GLN A 137 23.25 24.00 3.75
CA GLN A 137 22.40 23.62 2.60
C GLN A 137 21.73 24.74 1.81
N GLY A 138 22.21 25.99 1.94
CA GLY A 138 21.70 27.12 1.16
C GLY A 138 20.72 28.02 1.91
N SER A 139 20.41 29.16 1.30
CA SER A 139 19.97 30.43 1.90
C SER A 139 18.52 30.50 2.40
N HIS A 140 18.03 29.47 3.09
CA HIS A 140 16.71 29.51 3.76
C HIS A 140 16.87 29.52 5.29
N PRO A 141 17.40 30.61 5.89
CA PRO A 141 17.52 30.73 7.35
C PRO A 141 16.16 30.86 8.05
N GLU A 142 15.10 31.08 7.28
CA GLU A 142 13.74 31.33 7.76
C GLU A 142 13.18 30.12 8.51
N VAL A 143 12.76 30.37 9.76
CA VAL A 143 12.04 29.39 10.57
C VAL A 143 10.58 29.44 10.13
N LYS A 144 10.12 28.38 9.47
CA LYS A 144 8.73 28.23 9.03
C LYS A 144 7.89 27.68 10.15
N ARG A 145 6.62 28.07 10.20
CA ARG A 145 5.63 27.49 11.12
C ARG A 145 4.66 26.65 10.31
N ILE A 146 4.64 25.35 10.56
CA ILE A 146 3.76 24.39 9.90
C ILE A 146 2.62 24.03 10.86
N ARG A 147 1.38 24.15 10.40
CA ARG A 147 0.16 23.74 11.10
C ARG A 147 -0.54 22.65 10.30
N ILE A 148 -0.68 21.47 10.89
CA ILE A 148 -1.51 20.38 10.39
C ILE A 148 -2.83 20.41 11.14
N THR A 149 -3.93 20.47 10.42
CA THR A 149 -5.30 20.35 10.95
C THR A 149 -5.98 19.16 10.32
N LEU A 150 -6.51 18.26 11.15
CA LEU A 150 -7.22 17.06 10.75
C LEU A 150 -8.69 17.22 11.11
N SER A 151 -9.58 16.99 10.13
CA SER A 151 -11.02 17.05 10.34
C SER A 151 -11.72 15.87 9.67
N PRO A 152 -12.77 15.29 10.28
CA PRO A 152 -13.53 14.21 9.67
C PRO A 152 -14.10 14.61 8.30
N PHE A 153 -14.00 13.71 7.33
CA PHE A 153 -14.63 13.81 6.01
C PHE A 153 -15.27 12.45 5.66
N GLY A 154 -16.47 12.20 6.21
CA GLY A 154 -17.09 10.88 6.13
C GLY A 154 -16.24 9.83 6.85
N PRO A 155 -15.90 8.68 6.22
CA PRO A 155 -14.98 7.69 6.79
C PRO A 155 -13.50 8.08 6.62
N GLN A 156 -13.21 9.17 5.91
CA GLN A 156 -11.87 9.66 5.58
C GLN A 156 -11.54 10.89 6.44
N THR A 157 -10.32 11.41 6.28
CA THR A 157 -9.83 12.59 6.99
C THR A 157 -9.40 13.67 6.01
N ARG A 158 -9.90 14.89 6.21
CA ARG A 158 -9.34 16.08 5.57
C ARG A 158 -8.13 16.57 6.35
N VAL A 159 -6.97 16.54 5.69
CA VAL A 159 -5.69 17.11 6.12
C VAL A 159 -5.57 18.51 5.51
N ARG A 160 -5.36 19.52 6.35
CA ARG A 160 -5.00 20.87 5.95
C ARG A 160 -3.62 21.21 6.51
N MET A 161 -2.67 21.47 5.63
CA MET A 161 -1.31 21.89 5.97
C MET A 161 -1.15 23.37 5.63
N ARG A 162 -0.94 24.21 6.65
CA ARG A 162 -0.61 25.62 6.46
C ARG A 162 0.84 25.88 6.84
N ILE A 163 1.55 26.63 6.02
CA ILE A 163 2.94 27.01 6.19
C ILE A 163 3.05 28.52 6.16
N ASP A 164 3.45 29.08 7.30
CA ASP A 164 3.69 30.50 7.49
C ASP A 164 5.20 30.78 7.64
N GLY A 165 5.61 32.02 7.42
CA GLY A 165 6.99 32.47 7.66
C GLY A 165 7.87 32.59 6.42
N TYR A 166 7.29 32.57 5.22
CA TYR A 166 8.01 32.93 4.01
C TYR A 166 8.34 34.43 4.00
N THR A 167 9.47 34.78 3.41
CA THR A 167 9.92 36.18 3.28
C THR A 167 9.52 36.81 1.94
N SER A 168 9.14 36.02 0.94
CA SER A 168 8.66 36.45 -0.38
C SER A 168 7.78 35.39 -1.04
N ASP A 169 6.97 35.80 -2.02
CA ASP A 169 6.22 34.87 -2.88
C ASP A 169 7.14 33.91 -3.64
N GLU A 170 8.32 34.37 -4.06
CA GLU A 170 9.31 33.54 -4.74
C GLU A 170 9.82 32.39 -3.85
N SER A 171 10.12 32.68 -2.57
CA SER A 171 10.50 31.64 -1.60
C SER A 171 9.37 30.63 -1.39
N ARG A 172 8.13 31.11 -1.27
CA ARG A 172 6.94 30.27 -1.16
C ARG A 172 6.81 29.36 -2.38
N ASP A 173 6.77 29.94 -3.57
CA ASP A 173 6.49 29.24 -4.82
C ASP A 173 7.56 28.19 -5.16
N SER A 174 8.80 28.40 -4.73
CA SER A 174 9.89 27.42 -4.88
C SER A 174 9.68 26.12 -4.09
N GLU A 175 8.85 26.14 -3.04
CA GLU A 175 8.61 24.97 -2.18
C GLU A 175 7.22 24.34 -2.37
N VAL A 176 6.29 25.02 -3.04
CA VAL A 176 4.90 24.56 -3.23
C VAL A 176 4.88 23.12 -3.74
N GLU A 177 5.59 22.86 -4.84
CA GLU A 177 5.66 21.54 -5.47
C GLU A 177 6.15 20.46 -4.50
N GLY A 178 7.21 20.75 -3.73
CA GLY A 178 7.78 19.81 -2.77
C GLY A 178 6.80 19.43 -1.65
N TRP A 179 6.02 20.40 -1.15
CA TRP A 179 5.02 20.15 -0.12
C TRP A 179 3.82 19.35 -0.61
N HIS A 180 3.36 19.59 -1.84
CA HIS A 180 2.33 18.74 -2.45
C HIS A 180 2.79 17.30 -2.60
N GLN A 181 3.98 17.10 -3.17
CA GLN A 181 4.54 15.77 -3.34
C GLN A 181 4.70 15.03 -2.01
N CYS A 182 5.09 15.73 -0.94
CA CYS A 182 5.17 15.17 0.41
C CYS A 182 3.80 14.68 0.91
N LEU A 183 2.74 15.48 0.73
CA LEU A 183 1.38 15.09 1.11
C LEU A 183 0.78 14.00 0.21
N ASP A 184 1.15 13.95 -1.06
CA ASP A 184 0.73 12.87 -1.97
C ASP A 184 1.32 11.52 -1.50
N ARG A 185 2.58 11.51 -1.05
CA ARG A 185 3.20 10.31 -0.44
C ARG A 185 2.45 9.86 0.81
N LEU A 186 1.96 10.77 1.66
CA LEU A 186 1.12 10.41 2.80
C LEU A 186 -0.16 9.70 2.33
N VAL A 187 -0.88 10.28 1.38
CA VAL A 187 -2.14 9.72 0.84
C VAL A 187 -1.89 8.30 0.32
N ASN A 188 -0.89 8.13 -0.54
CA ASN A 188 -0.54 6.84 -1.14
C ASN A 188 -0.08 5.81 -0.10
N HIS A 189 0.72 6.23 0.87
CA HIS A 189 1.23 5.35 1.92
C HIS A 189 0.12 4.83 2.84
N VAL A 190 -0.79 5.70 3.26
CA VAL A 190 -1.92 5.32 4.09
C VAL A 190 -2.86 4.40 3.32
N GLN A 191 -3.21 4.77 2.08
CA GLN A 191 -4.07 3.95 1.23
C GLN A 191 -3.50 2.54 0.99
N LYS A 192 -2.21 2.45 0.69
CA LYS A 192 -1.52 1.16 0.53
C LYS A 192 -1.59 0.30 1.80
N THR A 193 -1.40 0.91 2.97
CA THR A 193 -1.45 0.22 4.26
C THR A 193 -2.85 -0.32 4.54
N ASP A 194 -3.89 0.48 4.25
CA ASP A 194 -5.28 0.08 4.40
C ASP A 194 -5.66 -1.04 3.41
N ASP A 195 -5.23 -0.93 2.15
CA ASP A 195 -5.45 -1.97 1.13
C ASP A 195 -4.78 -3.29 1.51
N GLU A 196 -3.53 -3.29 1.99
CA GLU A 196 -2.88 -4.49 2.50
C GLU A 196 -3.63 -5.10 3.70
N ALA A 197 -4.15 -4.28 4.61
CA ALA A 197 -4.95 -4.77 5.73
C ALA A 197 -6.27 -5.42 5.27
N ILE A 198 -6.96 -4.81 4.30
CA ILE A 198 -8.17 -5.37 3.67
C ILE A 198 -7.84 -6.71 3.00
N LEU A 199 -6.78 -6.79 2.21
CA LEU A 199 -6.35 -8.02 1.54
C LEU A 199 -6.00 -9.12 2.54
N ARG A 200 -5.33 -8.81 3.66
CA ARG A 200 -5.08 -9.76 4.75
C ARG A 200 -6.38 -10.28 5.36
N SER A 201 -7.36 -9.39 5.56
CA SER A 201 -8.69 -9.79 6.04
C SER A 201 -9.38 -10.73 5.06
N LEU A 202 -9.30 -10.46 3.74
CA LEU A 202 -9.85 -11.32 2.70
C LEU A 202 -9.21 -12.72 2.69
N VAL A 203 -7.89 -12.82 2.86
CA VAL A 203 -7.20 -14.12 3.00
C VAL A 203 -7.65 -14.88 4.27
N ALA A 204 -7.86 -14.16 5.37
CA ALA A 204 -8.37 -14.75 6.60
C ALA A 204 -9.85 -15.19 6.47
N GLU A 205 -10.68 -14.43 5.75
CA GLU A 205 -12.05 -14.79 5.40
C GLU A 205 -12.10 -16.03 4.52
N TRP A 206 -11.27 -16.08 3.48
CA TRP A 206 -11.13 -17.24 2.62
C TRP A 206 -10.78 -18.50 3.42
N SER A 207 -9.81 -18.41 4.34
CA SER A 207 -9.45 -19.51 5.26
C SER A 207 -10.64 -20.01 6.07
N ARG A 208 -11.49 -19.10 6.57
CA ARG A 208 -12.70 -19.44 7.32
C ARG A 208 -13.74 -20.12 6.44
N HIS A 209 -13.92 -19.66 5.22
CA HIS A 209 -14.88 -20.26 4.28
C HIS A 209 -14.45 -21.64 3.80
N VAL A 210 -13.13 -21.87 3.61
CA VAL A 210 -12.57 -23.21 3.35
C VAL A 210 -12.87 -24.15 4.52
N ALA A 211 -12.61 -23.72 5.75
CA ALA A 211 -12.88 -24.52 6.95
C ALA A 211 -14.38 -24.82 7.13
N ALA A 212 -15.25 -23.86 6.78
CA ALA A 212 -16.70 -24.02 6.81
C ALA A 212 -17.26 -24.79 5.59
N LYS A 213 -16.42 -25.10 4.59
CA LYS A 213 -16.83 -25.70 3.30
C LYS A 213 -17.93 -24.89 2.59
N ASP A 214 -17.87 -23.56 2.69
CA ASP A 214 -18.88 -22.61 2.20
C ASP A 214 -18.40 -21.93 0.91
N SER A 215 -18.64 -22.59 -0.22
CA SER A 215 -18.29 -22.04 -1.54
C SER A 215 -19.12 -20.81 -1.92
N ASP A 216 -20.37 -20.72 -1.47
CA ASP A 216 -21.25 -19.58 -1.76
C ASP A 216 -20.68 -18.29 -1.18
N SER A 217 -20.19 -18.33 0.06
CA SER A 217 -19.55 -17.15 0.67
C SER A 217 -18.18 -16.87 0.08
N MET A 218 -17.35 -17.87 -0.24
CA MET A 218 -16.07 -17.64 -0.93
C MET A 218 -16.27 -16.84 -2.22
N MET A 219 -17.23 -17.24 -3.05
CA MET A 219 -17.44 -16.65 -4.38
C MET A 219 -17.83 -15.18 -4.34
N LYS A 220 -18.29 -14.63 -3.20
CA LYS A 220 -18.55 -13.19 -3.04
C LYS A 220 -17.30 -12.34 -3.30
N HIS A 221 -16.11 -12.90 -3.10
CA HIS A 221 -14.83 -12.22 -3.28
C HIS A 221 -14.19 -12.47 -4.66
N TYR A 222 -14.84 -13.25 -5.54
CA TYR A 222 -14.31 -13.57 -6.86
C TYR A 222 -14.97 -12.71 -7.94
N HIS A 223 -14.15 -12.22 -8.88
CA HIS A 223 -14.64 -11.54 -10.08
C HIS A 223 -15.40 -12.55 -10.97
N PRO A 224 -16.48 -12.15 -11.68
CA PRO A 224 -17.22 -13.05 -12.57
C PRO A 224 -16.34 -13.79 -13.58
N ASP A 225 -15.29 -13.12 -14.08
CA ASP A 225 -14.37 -13.63 -15.12
C ASP A 225 -13.05 -14.19 -14.57
N VAL A 226 -13.00 -14.55 -13.28
CA VAL A 226 -11.80 -15.09 -12.64
C VAL A 226 -11.19 -16.27 -13.41
N ILE A 227 -9.86 -16.33 -13.45
CA ILE A 227 -9.11 -17.48 -14.00
C ILE A 227 -8.36 -18.17 -12.88
N LEU A 228 -8.59 -19.46 -12.70
CA LEU A 228 -7.87 -20.32 -11.76
C LEU A 228 -6.99 -21.32 -12.53
N TYR A 229 -5.70 -21.32 -12.20
CA TYR A 229 -4.78 -22.43 -12.47
C TYR A 229 -4.59 -23.19 -11.16
N ASP A 230 -5.30 -24.29 -10.99
CA ASP A 230 -5.25 -25.07 -9.76
C ASP A 230 -4.09 -26.09 -9.80
N ALA A 231 -3.69 -26.59 -8.63
CA ALA A 231 -2.71 -27.66 -8.50
C ALA A 231 -3.27 -29.02 -8.96
N ILE A 232 -4.59 -29.13 -9.10
CA ILE A 232 -5.29 -30.32 -9.58
C ILE A 232 -6.04 -30.02 -10.90
N PRO A 233 -6.30 -31.04 -11.74
CA PRO A 233 -7.01 -30.84 -13.00
C PRO A 233 -8.42 -30.25 -12.84
N PRO A 234 -8.93 -29.49 -13.83
CA PRO A 234 -8.29 -29.18 -15.12
C PRO A 234 -7.17 -28.11 -15.00
N TYR A 235 -6.30 -28.02 -16.01
CA TYR A 235 -5.19 -27.05 -16.01
C TYR A 235 -5.63 -25.57 -15.94
N LYS A 236 -6.90 -25.30 -16.30
CA LYS A 236 -7.50 -23.98 -16.32
C LYS A 236 -8.99 -24.06 -16.05
N THR A 237 -9.44 -23.27 -15.08
CA THR A 237 -10.85 -23.03 -14.75
C THR A 237 -11.16 -21.56 -15.00
N VAL A 238 -12.25 -21.28 -15.72
CA VAL A 238 -12.62 -19.91 -16.13
C VAL A 238 -14.01 -19.59 -15.65
N GLY A 239 -14.14 -18.45 -14.98
CA GLY A 239 -15.38 -17.91 -14.49
C GLY A 239 -15.72 -18.39 -13.09
N ARG A 240 -16.37 -17.51 -12.33
CA ARG A 240 -16.68 -17.71 -10.91
C ARG A 240 -17.48 -18.98 -10.64
N GLU A 241 -18.48 -19.28 -11.48
CA GLU A 241 -19.32 -20.46 -11.30
C GLU A 241 -18.55 -21.77 -11.51
N ALA A 242 -17.58 -21.79 -12.44
CA ALA A 242 -16.73 -22.96 -12.65
C ALA A 242 -15.73 -23.14 -11.49
N VAL A 243 -15.17 -22.04 -10.97
CA VAL A 243 -14.33 -22.07 -9.75
C VAL A 243 -15.13 -22.58 -8.55
N LYS A 244 -16.38 -22.11 -8.38
CA LYS A 244 -17.29 -22.61 -7.35
C LYS A 244 -17.48 -24.12 -7.46
N GLN A 245 -17.76 -24.60 -8.68
CA GLN A 245 -17.97 -26.03 -8.93
C GLN A 245 -16.71 -26.86 -8.60
N ALA A 246 -15.50 -26.34 -8.87
CA ALA A 246 -14.26 -27.00 -8.49
C ALA A 246 -14.14 -27.15 -6.96
N TRP A 247 -14.47 -26.09 -6.20
CA TRP A 247 -14.52 -26.14 -4.73
C TRP A 247 -15.61 -27.10 -4.21
N ASP A 248 -16.81 -27.07 -4.79
CA ASP A 248 -17.91 -27.96 -4.41
C ASP A 248 -17.55 -29.45 -4.62
N GLN A 249 -16.72 -29.76 -5.62
CA GLN A 249 -16.19 -31.10 -5.84
C GLN A 249 -15.01 -31.44 -4.90
N CYS A 250 -14.25 -30.45 -4.47
CA CYS A 250 -13.12 -30.62 -3.56
C CYS A 250 -13.57 -30.85 -2.10
N PHE A 251 -14.57 -30.11 -1.62
CA PHE A 251 -14.98 -30.12 -0.21
C PHE A 251 -15.41 -31.49 0.36
N PRO A 252 -16.10 -32.36 -0.38
CA PRO A 252 -16.38 -33.73 0.07
C PRO A 252 -15.13 -34.60 0.26
N CYS A 253 -14.01 -34.25 -0.38
CA CYS A 253 -12.73 -34.96 -0.27
C CYS A 253 -11.88 -34.50 0.92
N LEU A 254 -12.29 -33.43 1.62
CA LEU A 254 -11.63 -32.94 2.82
C LEU A 254 -12.26 -33.56 4.08
N PRO A 255 -11.48 -33.79 5.15
CA PRO A 255 -12.00 -34.28 6.41
C PRO A 255 -13.01 -33.31 7.03
N GLU A 256 -13.77 -33.77 8.03
CA GLU A 256 -14.80 -32.96 8.70
C GLU A 256 -14.21 -31.66 9.26
N VAL A 257 -13.08 -31.75 9.94
CA VAL A 257 -12.31 -30.61 10.44
C VAL A 257 -11.08 -30.41 9.56
N CYS A 258 -11.01 -29.27 8.88
CA CYS A 258 -9.89 -28.91 8.03
C CYS A 258 -9.63 -27.40 8.10
N GLY A 259 -8.59 -27.01 8.84
CA GLY A 259 -8.13 -25.63 8.89
C GLY A 259 -7.27 -25.26 7.68
N SER A 260 -6.82 -24.01 7.67
CA SER A 260 -5.90 -23.46 6.67
C SER A 260 -4.76 -22.74 7.38
N GLU A 261 -3.54 -22.94 6.88
CA GLU A 261 -2.33 -22.26 7.31
C GLU A 261 -1.70 -21.54 6.12
N HIS A 262 -1.30 -20.30 6.33
CA HIS A 262 -0.54 -19.52 5.35
C HIS A 262 0.83 -19.18 5.91
N ARG A 263 1.87 -19.21 5.07
CA ARG A 263 3.24 -18.79 5.41
C ARG A 263 3.80 -17.89 4.33
N ASP A 264 4.69 -16.99 4.75
CA ASP A 264 5.50 -16.13 3.89
C ASP A 264 4.66 -15.35 2.85
N LEU A 265 3.51 -14.84 3.30
CA LEU A 265 2.64 -14.04 2.46
C LEU A 265 3.24 -12.66 2.21
N GLU A 266 3.55 -12.39 0.95
CA GLU A 266 3.94 -11.08 0.46
C GLU A 266 2.77 -10.40 -0.26
N PHE A 267 2.54 -9.13 0.07
CA PHE A 267 1.49 -8.30 -0.51
C PHE A 267 2.15 -7.18 -1.31
N ARG A 268 1.71 -6.99 -2.56
CA ARG A 268 2.12 -5.89 -3.42
C ARG A 268 0.87 -5.21 -3.95
N VAL A 269 0.67 -3.93 -3.62
CA VAL A 269 -0.48 -3.14 -4.05
C VAL A 269 0.01 -1.95 -4.88
N SER A 270 -0.67 -1.69 -6.00
CA SER A 270 -0.45 -0.53 -6.87
C SER A 270 -1.79 -0.14 -7.51
N GLY A 271 -2.29 1.04 -7.16
CA GLY A 271 -3.59 1.53 -7.62
C GLY A 271 -4.72 0.54 -7.31
N ASP A 272 -5.44 0.11 -8.35
CA ASP A 272 -6.54 -0.87 -8.28
C ASP A 272 -6.10 -2.33 -8.47
N LEU A 273 -4.80 -2.62 -8.47
CA LEU A 273 -4.26 -3.97 -8.60
C LEU A 273 -3.46 -4.38 -7.36
N ALA A 274 -3.62 -5.64 -6.96
CA ALA A 274 -2.81 -6.23 -5.92
C ALA A 274 -2.42 -7.67 -6.25
N VAL A 275 -1.22 -8.06 -5.83
CA VAL A 275 -0.71 -9.43 -5.95
C VAL A 275 -0.34 -9.91 -4.55
N VAL A 276 -0.86 -11.08 -4.19
CA VAL A 276 -0.51 -11.81 -2.97
C VAL A 276 0.13 -13.12 -3.37
N ASN A 277 1.29 -13.44 -2.83
CA ASN A 277 1.95 -14.72 -3.07
C ASN A 277 2.57 -15.26 -1.80
N GLY A 278 2.74 -16.58 -1.72
CA GLY A 278 3.31 -17.26 -0.57
C GLY A 278 2.97 -18.73 -0.56
N LEU A 279 2.85 -19.30 0.65
CA LEU A 279 2.59 -20.73 0.85
C LEU A 279 1.26 -20.95 1.59
N HIS A 280 0.55 -22.01 1.21
CA HIS A 280 -0.67 -22.48 1.87
C HIS A 280 -0.57 -23.97 2.19
N ARG A 281 -1.10 -24.38 3.34
CA ARG A 281 -1.26 -25.79 3.71
C ARG A 281 -2.58 -26.00 4.43
N PHE A 282 -3.29 -27.07 4.06
CA PHE A 282 -4.45 -27.51 4.83
C PHE A 282 -4.02 -28.09 6.19
N ARG A 283 -4.79 -27.82 7.24
CA ARG A 283 -4.58 -28.36 8.59
C ARG A 283 -5.73 -29.31 8.97
N PRO A 284 -5.70 -30.57 8.47
CA PRO A 284 -6.76 -31.53 8.73
C PRO A 284 -6.71 -32.10 10.15
N GLU A 285 -7.86 -32.58 10.63
CA GLU A 285 -7.94 -33.57 11.70
C GLU A 285 -8.61 -34.85 11.16
N PRO A 286 -7.97 -36.03 11.27
CA PRO A 286 -6.64 -36.28 11.84
C PRO A 286 -5.49 -35.71 10.97
N GLU A 287 -4.34 -35.40 11.60
CA GLU A 287 -3.20 -34.70 10.97
C GLU A 287 -2.57 -35.51 9.82
N GLU A 288 -2.70 -36.84 9.84
CA GLU A 288 -2.18 -37.74 8.82
C GLU A 288 -2.99 -37.71 7.51
N HIS A 289 -4.09 -36.97 7.45
CA HIS A 289 -4.90 -36.89 6.23
C HIS A 289 -4.06 -36.31 5.06
N PRO A 290 -4.07 -36.94 3.87
CA PRO A 290 -3.19 -36.57 2.76
C PRO A 290 -3.24 -35.10 2.32
N CYS A 291 -4.38 -34.41 2.50
CA CYS A 291 -4.53 -33.00 2.11
C CYS A 291 -3.59 -32.05 2.87
N GLY A 292 -3.12 -32.43 4.08
CA GLY A 292 -2.17 -31.64 4.87
C GLY A 292 -0.70 -32.01 4.63
N GLY A 293 -0.41 -32.94 3.73
CA GLY A 293 0.92 -33.55 3.60
C GLY A 293 2.02 -32.66 3.00
N SER A 294 1.67 -31.50 2.44
CA SER A 294 2.60 -30.57 1.80
C SER A 294 2.06 -29.14 1.85
N TYR A 295 2.96 -28.16 1.86
CA TYR A 295 2.63 -26.81 1.43
C TYR A 295 2.43 -26.77 -0.10
N LEU A 296 1.56 -25.87 -0.53
CA LEU A 296 1.31 -25.44 -1.90
C LEU A 296 1.84 -24.02 -2.05
N ARG A 297 2.33 -23.67 -3.25
CA ARG A 297 2.65 -22.28 -3.60
C ARG A 297 1.39 -21.64 -4.17
N LEU A 298 1.11 -20.40 -3.78
CA LEU A 298 -0.02 -19.64 -4.30
C LEU A 298 0.43 -18.29 -4.83
N THR A 299 -0.26 -17.83 -5.87
CA THR A 299 -0.27 -16.45 -6.30
C THR A 299 -1.72 -16.06 -6.60
N VAL A 300 -2.20 -15.02 -5.95
CA VAL A 300 -3.55 -14.49 -6.08
C VAL A 300 -3.45 -13.05 -6.55
N VAL A 301 -4.16 -12.72 -7.62
CA VAL A 301 -4.26 -11.36 -8.15
C VAL A 301 -5.64 -10.83 -7.85
N PHE A 302 -5.68 -9.67 -7.20
CA PHE A 302 -6.88 -8.94 -6.89
C PHE A 302 -6.97 -7.70 -7.78
N GLN A 303 -8.19 -7.34 -8.15
CA GLN A 303 -8.53 -6.07 -8.77
C GLN A 303 -9.64 -5.40 -7.96
N ARG A 304 -9.45 -4.11 -7.64
CA ARG A 304 -10.49 -3.30 -7.02
C ARG A 304 -11.50 -2.91 -8.09
N THR A 305 -12.75 -3.25 -7.87
CA THR A 305 -13.88 -2.91 -8.74
C THR A 305 -15.00 -2.34 -7.89
N GLN A 306 -15.48 -1.14 -8.22
CA GLN A 306 -16.53 -0.45 -7.45
C GLN A 306 -16.20 -0.35 -5.94
N GLY A 307 -14.94 -0.08 -5.60
CA GLY A 307 -14.48 0.05 -4.22
C GLY A 307 -14.25 -1.27 -3.46
N ALA A 308 -14.45 -2.43 -4.09
CA ALA A 308 -14.22 -3.74 -3.47
C ALA A 308 -13.14 -4.53 -4.21
N TRP A 309 -12.20 -5.10 -3.45
CA TRP A 309 -11.20 -6.03 -3.98
C TRP A 309 -11.85 -7.36 -4.38
N LYS A 310 -11.59 -7.80 -5.61
CA LYS A 310 -12.06 -9.09 -6.16
C LYS A 310 -10.88 -9.89 -6.68
N VAL A 311 -10.89 -11.20 -6.43
CA VAL A 311 -9.95 -12.13 -7.04
C VAL A 311 -10.23 -12.21 -8.54
N ILE A 312 -9.26 -11.84 -9.36
CA ILE A 312 -9.32 -11.95 -10.83
C ILE A 312 -8.46 -13.09 -11.36
N HIS A 313 -7.46 -13.54 -10.61
CA HIS A 313 -6.62 -14.68 -10.96
C HIS A 313 -6.09 -15.41 -9.74
N GLU A 314 -6.02 -16.74 -9.82
CA GLU A 314 -5.33 -17.60 -8.86
C GLU A 314 -4.44 -18.59 -9.58
N HIS A 315 -3.27 -18.84 -9.02
CA HIS A 315 -2.36 -19.89 -9.44
C HIS A 315 -1.86 -20.66 -8.22
N ILE A 316 -2.25 -21.91 -8.12
CA ILE A 316 -1.87 -22.85 -7.06
C ILE A 316 -0.99 -23.93 -7.69
N SER A 317 0.12 -24.29 -7.06
CA SER A 317 1.03 -25.27 -7.64
C SER A 317 1.92 -25.98 -6.63
N GLN A 318 2.39 -27.17 -7.02
CA GLN A 318 3.48 -27.87 -6.36
C GLN A 318 4.66 -28.04 -7.33
N PRO A 319 5.90 -27.97 -6.84
CA PRO A 319 7.06 -28.38 -7.64
C PRO A 319 6.98 -29.88 -7.94
N PHE A 320 7.62 -30.32 -9.01
CA PHE A 320 7.79 -31.73 -9.34
C PHE A 320 9.22 -32.00 -9.78
N ASN A 321 9.67 -33.24 -9.65
CA ASN A 321 10.95 -33.67 -10.17
C ASN A 321 10.80 -33.96 -11.68
N PRO A 322 11.49 -33.22 -12.56
CA PRO A 322 11.36 -33.37 -14.01
C PRO A 322 11.88 -34.71 -14.55
N MET A 323 12.65 -35.47 -13.79
CA MET A 323 13.23 -36.75 -14.23
C MET A 323 12.31 -37.94 -14.02
N ASN A 324 11.39 -37.85 -13.06
CA ASN A 324 10.47 -38.95 -12.74
C ASN A 324 9.00 -38.50 -12.64
N GLU A 325 8.73 -37.23 -12.93
CA GLU A 325 7.40 -36.60 -12.94
C GLU A 325 6.68 -36.67 -11.59
N LYS A 326 7.38 -36.99 -10.50
CA LYS A 326 6.79 -37.04 -9.16
C LYS A 326 6.74 -35.66 -8.55
N VAL A 327 5.59 -35.33 -7.97
CA VAL A 327 5.39 -34.13 -7.16
C VAL A 327 6.38 -34.12 -6.00
N TRP A 328 6.94 -32.94 -5.74
CA TRP A 328 7.85 -32.67 -4.64
C TRP A 328 7.10 -32.02 -3.48
N ASN A 329 7.04 -32.72 -2.34
CA ASN A 329 6.32 -32.26 -1.16
C ASN A 329 7.16 -31.26 -0.37
N ILE A 330 6.66 -30.05 -0.24
CA ILE A 330 7.24 -29.00 0.59
C ILE A 330 6.80 -29.28 2.03
N LYS A 331 7.63 -29.97 2.82
CA LYS A 331 7.31 -30.34 4.21
C LYS A 331 7.70 -29.27 5.21
N ASN A 332 8.89 -28.69 5.04
CA ASN A 332 9.42 -27.61 5.85
C ASN A 332 9.88 -26.46 4.95
N PRO A 333 9.13 -25.36 4.84
CA PRO A 333 9.49 -24.25 3.96
C PRO A 333 10.71 -23.46 4.44
N ASP A 334 11.13 -23.63 5.71
CA ASP A 334 12.35 -23.01 6.24
C ASP A 334 13.63 -23.66 5.69
N VAL A 335 13.51 -24.81 5.00
CA VAL A 335 14.61 -25.51 4.36
C VAL A 335 14.42 -25.48 2.86
N LEU A 336 15.31 -24.78 2.15
CA LEU A 336 15.36 -24.75 0.68
C LEU A 336 15.97 -26.05 0.15
N ASP A 337 15.26 -27.16 0.34
CA ASP A 337 15.66 -28.47 -0.13
C ASP A 337 15.56 -28.57 -1.66
N MET A 338 16.65 -29.02 -2.29
CA MET A 338 16.69 -29.29 -3.73
C MET A 338 16.53 -30.79 -4.00
N PRO A 339 15.77 -31.19 -5.04
CA PRO A 339 15.73 -32.56 -5.48
C PRO A 339 17.11 -33.10 -5.82
N ASP A 340 17.36 -34.37 -5.53
CA ASP A 340 18.54 -35.06 -6.02
C ASP A 340 18.40 -35.24 -7.55
N TYR A 341 19.12 -34.38 -8.29
CA TYR A 341 19.24 -34.41 -9.74
C TYR A 341 20.40 -35.29 -10.21
N ALA A 342 21.07 -36.07 -9.35
CA ALA A 342 22.19 -36.92 -9.76
C ALA A 342 21.83 -37.93 -10.88
N ALA A 343 20.54 -38.27 -11.02
CA ALA A 343 20.02 -39.07 -12.13
C ALA A 343 20.09 -38.36 -13.51
N CYS A 344 20.35 -37.05 -13.57
CA CYS A 344 20.52 -36.28 -14.81
C CYS A 344 21.91 -36.46 -15.46
N GLY A 345 22.77 -37.32 -14.90
CA GLY A 345 24.11 -37.59 -15.39
C GLY A 345 25.19 -36.73 -14.69
N PRO A 346 26.47 -37.12 -14.78
CA PRO A 346 27.55 -36.59 -13.94
C PRO A 346 27.93 -35.11 -14.18
N ASN A 347 27.22 -34.38 -15.03
CA ASN A 347 27.63 -33.05 -15.52
C ASN A 347 26.68 -31.89 -15.17
N LEU A 348 25.70 -32.08 -14.28
CA LEU A 348 24.95 -30.94 -13.74
C LEU A 348 25.63 -30.47 -12.46
N GLU A 349 26.57 -29.53 -12.62
CA GLU A 349 26.99 -28.67 -11.51
C GLU A 349 25.76 -27.88 -11.05
N VAL A 350 25.21 -28.25 -9.89
CA VAL A 350 24.17 -27.46 -9.23
C VAL A 350 24.86 -26.19 -8.71
N PRO A 351 24.45 -24.97 -9.11
CA PRO A 351 25.01 -23.75 -8.53
C PRO A 351 24.71 -23.75 -7.02
N GLN A 352 25.74 -23.50 -6.22
CA GLN A 352 25.63 -23.34 -4.76
C GLN A 352 24.79 -22.13 -4.37
#